data_AF-A0A3S5XZP5-F1
#
_entry.id   AF-A0A3S5XZP5-F1
#
_cell.length_a   1.000
_cell.length_b   1.000
_cell.length_c   1.000
_cell.angle_alpha   90.00
_cell.angle_beta   90.00
_cell.angle_gamma   90.00
#
_symmetry.space_group_name_H-M   'P 1'
#
loop_
_entity.id
_entity.type
_entity.pdbx_description
1 polymer ?
#
loop_
_entity_poly.entity_id
_entity_poly.type
_entity_poly.pdbx_seq_one_letter_code
_entity_poly.pdbx_strand_id
1 'polypeptide(L)'
;MKDKKYYEDLAQDSMLKFSDAEIDEIVAKQEDLKKEFEKVLKIDTTNIKPLFYPYDDIHLYLREDEETTTIDQKIILSNAPTSEGDFVTIKKVVK
;
A
#
# COMPACT_ATOMS: atom_id res chain seq x y z
N MET A 1 12.98 -8.14 20.44
CA MET A 1 12.09 -7.03 20.06
C MET A 1 12.63 -6.42 18.79
N LYS A 2 11.79 -6.10 17.81
CA LYS A 2 12.25 -5.24 16.72
C LYS A 2 12.38 -3.83 17.29
N ASP A 3 13.54 -3.23 17.10
CA ASP A 3 13.87 -1.93 17.66
C ASP A 3 13.06 -0.81 16.99
N LYS A 4 12.93 0.33 17.68
CA LYS A 4 12.28 1.56 17.18
C LYS A 4 12.66 1.89 15.73
N LYS A 5 13.94 1.74 15.40
CA LYS A 5 14.51 1.92 14.06
C LYS A 5 13.81 1.10 12.96
N TYR A 6 13.42 -0.14 13.24
CA TYR A 6 12.71 -0.98 12.26
C TYR A 6 11.39 -0.35 11.83
N TYR A 7 10.66 0.26 12.77
CA TYR A 7 9.38 0.90 12.50
C TYR A 7 9.54 2.25 11.81
N GLU A 8 10.64 2.96 12.06
CA GLU A 8 11.02 4.16 11.31
C GLU A 8 11.34 3.82 9.85
N ASP A 9 12.14 2.78 9.61
CA ASP A 9 12.49 2.31 8.26
C ASP A 9 11.23 1.82 7.52
N LEU A 10 10.34 1.05 8.19
CA LEU A 10 9.08 0.58 7.62
C LEU A 10 8.13 1.74 7.29
N ALA A 11 8.08 2.77 8.14
CA ALA A 11 7.30 3.96 7.87
C ALA A 11 7.82 4.69 6.63
N GLN A 12 9.14 4.82 6.50
CA GLN A 12 9.77 5.41 5.33
C GLN A 12 9.45 4.62 4.04
N ASP A 13 9.55 3.29 4.06
CA ASP A 13 9.19 2.42 2.92
C ASP A 13 7.71 2.57 2.54
N SER A 14 6.85 2.85 3.52
CA SER A 14 5.41 3.07 3.35
C SER A 14 5.03 4.52 3.02
N MET A 15 6.01 5.42 2.87
CA MET A 15 5.79 6.88 2.70
C MET A 15 4.98 7.52 3.84
N LEU A 16 5.11 6.99 5.05
CA LEU A 16 4.47 7.50 6.26
C LEU A 16 5.48 8.24 7.13
N LYS A 17 5.01 9.30 7.80
CA LYS A 17 5.81 10.06 8.75
C LYS A 17 5.13 10.03 10.11
N PHE A 18 5.82 9.50 11.10
CA PHE A 18 5.37 9.44 12.49
C PHE A 18 6.24 10.31 13.37
N SER A 19 5.65 10.77 14.47
CA SER A 19 6.38 11.33 15.61
C SER A 19 7.00 10.22 16.46
N ASP A 20 7.97 10.58 17.29
CA ASP A 20 8.61 9.65 18.22
C ASP A 20 7.61 8.96 19.14
N ALA A 21 6.62 9.69 19.64
CA ALA A 21 5.59 9.15 20.53
C ALA A 21 4.69 8.13 19.82
N GLU A 22 4.34 8.37 18.54
CA GLU A 22 3.55 7.43 17.74
C GLU A 22 4.34 6.14 17.46
N ILE A 23 5.64 6.24 17.20
CA ILE A 23 6.48 5.05 17.05
C ILE A 23 6.56 4.27 18.37
N ASP A 24 6.71 4.95 19.51
CA ASP A 24 6.74 4.29 20.81
C ASP A 24 5.42 3.56 21.11
N GLU A 25 4.28 4.15 20.73
CA GLU A 25 2.97 3.48 20.80
C GLU A 25 2.87 2.25 19.90
N ILE A 26 3.37 2.34 18.66
CA ILE A 26 3.38 1.21 17.72
C ILE A 26 4.25 0.07 18.29
N VAL A 27 5.43 0.41 18.81
CA VAL A 27 6.35 -0.55 19.44
C VAL A 27 5.70 -1.22 20.65
N ALA A 28 4.93 -0.48 21.45
CA ALA A 28 4.19 -1.03 22.59
C ALA A 28 3.07 -1.99 22.17
N LYS A 29 2.29 -1.62 21.14
CA LYS A 29 1.14 -2.41 20.66
C LYS A 29 1.54 -3.64 19.83
N GLN A 30 2.75 -3.66 19.24
CA GLN A 30 3.18 -4.71 18.33
C GLN A 30 3.14 -6.12 18.96
N GLU A 31 3.52 -6.23 20.24
CA GLU A 31 3.70 -7.54 20.88
C GLU A 31 2.34 -8.19 21.14
N ASP A 32 1.33 -7.39 21.49
CA ASP A 32 -0.04 -7.89 21.66
C ASP A 32 -0.65 -8.28 20.32
N LEU A 33 -0.46 -7.48 19.26
CA LEU A 33 -0.86 -7.85 17.91
C LEU A 33 -0.23 -9.19 17.49
N LYS A 34 1.08 -9.35 17.73
CA LYS A 34 1.79 -10.58 17.36
C LYS A 34 1.25 -11.80 18.11
N LYS A 35 0.97 -11.69 19.41
CA LYS A 35 0.34 -12.77 20.21
C LYS A 35 -1.01 -13.19 19.65
N GLU A 36 -1.81 -12.26 19.14
CA GLU A 36 -3.08 -12.59 18.49
C GLU A 36 -2.86 -13.40 17.21
N PHE A 37 -1.87 -13.00 16.39
CA PHE A 37 -1.50 -13.68 15.15
C PHE A 37 -0.88 -15.07 15.35
N GLU A 38 -0.29 -15.38 16.52
CA GLU A 38 0.28 -16.71 16.80
C GLU A 38 -0.73 -17.84 16.64
N LYS A 39 -2.03 -17.58 16.83
CA LYS A 39 -3.08 -18.58 16.61
C LYS A 39 -3.19 -18.99 15.15
N VAL A 40 -3.00 -18.05 14.21
CA VAL A 40 -3.04 -18.30 12.77
C VAL A 40 -1.84 -19.14 12.33
N LEU A 41 -0.67 -18.89 12.92
CA LEU A 41 0.57 -19.63 12.61
C LEU A 41 0.55 -21.10 13.08
N LYS A 42 -0.37 -21.48 13.98
CA LYS A 42 -0.56 -22.87 14.41
C LYS A 42 -1.36 -23.72 13.42
N ILE A 43 -1.95 -23.11 12.41
CA ILE A 43 -2.71 -23.80 11.38
C ILE A 43 -1.72 -24.45 10.42
N ASP A 44 -1.77 -25.78 10.30
CA ASP A 44 -0.96 -26.52 9.34
C ASP A 44 -1.44 -26.25 7.92
N THR A 45 -0.59 -25.59 7.13
CA THR A 45 -0.82 -25.27 5.72
C THR A 45 0.04 -26.12 4.78
N THR A 46 0.66 -27.20 5.29
CA THR A 46 1.49 -28.11 4.50
C THR A 46 0.66 -28.70 3.36
N ASN A 47 1.17 -28.56 2.12
CA ASN A 47 0.51 -28.98 0.88
C ASN A 47 -0.83 -28.27 0.55
N ILE A 48 -1.14 -27.15 1.21
CA ILE A 48 -2.30 -26.31 0.86
C ILE A 48 -1.86 -25.20 -0.10
N LYS A 49 -2.56 -25.06 -1.22
CA LYS A 49 -2.33 -23.96 -2.17
C LYS A 49 -2.93 -22.66 -1.62
N PRO A 50 -2.24 -21.52 -1.73
CA PRO A 50 -2.80 -20.23 -1.36
C PRO A 50 -4.00 -19.87 -2.25
N LEU A 51 -5.02 -19.25 -1.66
CA LEU A 51 -6.19 -18.74 -2.38
C LEU A 51 -5.91 -17.30 -2.83
N PHE A 52 -5.76 -17.09 -4.13
CA PHE A 52 -5.56 -15.75 -4.71
C PHE A 52 -6.87 -15.04 -5.06
N TYR A 53 -7.86 -15.81 -5.51
CA TYR A 53 -9.18 -15.32 -5.88
C TYR A 53 -10.24 -16.20 -5.22
N PRO A 54 -11.36 -15.62 -4.75
CA PRO A 54 -12.41 -16.37 -4.08
C PRO A 54 -13.20 -17.30 -5.03
N TYR A 55 -13.13 -17.07 -6.34
CA TYR A 55 -13.81 -17.84 -7.37
C TYR A 55 -12.81 -18.51 -8.31
N ASP A 56 -13.16 -19.69 -8.81
CA ASP A 56 -12.39 -20.47 -9.78
C ASP A 56 -12.57 -19.97 -11.24
N ASP A 57 -13.16 -18.79 -11.42
CA ASP A 57 -13.35 -18.17 -12.72
C ASP A 57 -12.00 -17.93 -13.42
N ILE A 58 -12.04 -17.85 -14.75
CA ILE A 58 -10.85 -17.49 -15.53
C ILE A 58 -10.43 -16.09 -15.09
N HIS A 59 -9.22 -15.93 -14.58
CA HIS A 59 -8.68 -14.62 -14.17
C HIS A 59 -7.78 -13.98 -15.24
N LEU A 60 -7.58 -14.67 -16.36
CA LEU A 60 -6.76 -14.23 -17.48
C LEU A 60 -7.64 -13.62 -18.57
N TYR A 61 -8.10 -12.39 -18.34
CA TYR A 61 -8.83 -11.62 -19.35
C TYR A 61 -7.85 -10.80 -20.19
N LEU A 62 -7.89 -11.00 -21.51
CA LEU A 62 -7.20 -10.12 -22.45
C LEU A 62 -8.15 -8.98 -22.82
N ARG A 63 -7.60 -7.77 -22.90
CA ARG A 63 -8.29 -6.59 -23.42
C ARG A 63 -8.01 -6.49 -24.93
N GLU A 64 -9.03 -6.23 -25.73
CA GLU A 64 -8.88 -5.92 -27.15
C GLU A 64 -8.05 -4.65 -27.36
N ASP A 65 -7.26 -4.62 -28.43
CA ASP A 65 -6.36 -3.50 -28.75
C ASP A 65 -7.10 -2.38 -29.50
N GLU A 66 -8.02 -1.72 -28.78
CA GLU A 66 -8.81 -0.60 -29.30
C GLU A 66 -8.40 0.72 -28.63
N GLU A 67 -8.30 1.80 -29.42
CA GLU A 67 -8.06 3.15 -28.91
C GLU A 67 -9.31 3.69 -28.19
N THR A 68 -9.16 4.04 -26.91
CA THR A 68 -10.23 4.68 -26.13
C THR A 68 -9.69 5.98 -25.52
N THR A 69 -10.28 7.13 -25.89
CA THR A 69 -10.09 8.40 -25.18
C THR A 69 -11.37 8.71 -24.44
N THR A 70 -11.35 8.61 -23.11
CA THR A 70 -12.60 8.52 -22.33
C THR A 70 -12.88 9.75 -21.46
N ILE A 71 -11.90 10.61 -21.16
CA ILE A 71 -12.07 11.67 -20.16
C ILE A 71 -11.39 12.97 -20.64
N ASP A 72 -12.12 14.08 -20.53
CA ASP A 72 -11.61 15.42 -20.81
C ASP A 72 -10.52 15.83 -19.81
N GLN A 73 -9.47 16.46 -20.31
CA GLN A 73 -8.32 16.88 -19.51
C GLN A 73 -8.70 17.79 -18.33
N LYS A 74 -9.70 18.66 -18.50
CA LYS A 74 -10.20 19.54 -17.44
C LYS A 74 -10.80 18.74 -16.29
N ILE A 75 -11.46 17.62 -16.59
CA ILE A 75 -12.03 16.71 -15.58
C ILE A 75 -10.90 15.97 -14.85
N ILE A 76 -9.86 15.54 -15.57
CA ILE A 76 -8.69 14.88 -14.95
C ILE A 76 -7.99 15.83 -13.97
N LEU A 77 -7.79 17.08 -14.37
CA LEU A 77 -7.08 18.08 -13.57
C LEU A 77 -7.92 18.64 -12.40
N SER A 78 -9.24 18.42 -12.36
CA SER A 78 -10.09 19.00 -11.31
C SER A 78 -9.77 18.48 -9.91
N ASN A 79 -9.18 17.29 -9.80
CA ASN A 79 -8.77 16.67 -8.53
C ASN A 79 -7.27 16.79 -8.27
N ALA A 80 -6.50 17.42 -9.16
CA ALA A 80 -5.08 17.61 -8.95
C ALA A 80 -4.85 18.60 -7.80
N PRO A 81 -4.00 18.28 -6.79
CA PRO A 81 -3.70 19.20 -5.69
C PRO A 81 -3.14 20.54 -6.17
N THR A 82 -2.31 20.51 -7.21
CA THR A 82 -1.76 21.68 -7.88
C THR A 82 -1.55 21.37 -9.37
N SER A 83 -1.84 22.35 -10.23
CA SER A 83 -1.67 22.23 -11.68
C SER A 83 -1.21 23.56 -12.30
N GLU A 84 -0.47 23.50 -13.39
CA GLU A 84 -0.03 24.66 -14.18
C GLU A 84 -0.25 24.36 -15.66
N GLY A 85 -1.14 25.14 -16.28
CA GLY A 85 -1.62 24.87 -17.64
C GLY A 85 -2.17 23.45 -17.74
N ASP A 86 -1.50 22.65 -18.56
CA ASP A 86 -1.88 21.28 -18.89
C ASP A 86 -1.27 20.22 -17.97
N PHE A 87 -0.49 20.63 -16.95
CA PHE A 87 0.34 19.73 -16.16
C PHE A 87 -0.05 19.71 -14.68
N VAL A 88 0.08 18.55 -14.04
CA VAL A 88 0.10 18.43 -12.58
C VAL A 88 1.48 18.87 -12.08
N THR A 89 1.52 19.75 -11.10
CA THR A 89 2.78 20.25 -10.55
C THR A 89 3.20 19.44 -9.33
N ILE A 90 4.49 19.15 -9.23
CA ILE A 90 5.09 18.44 -8.10
C ILE A 90 6.25 19.24 -7.53
N LYS A 91 6.55 19.03 -6.25
CA LYS A 91 7.74 19.60 -5.64
C LYS A 91 8.99 18.90 -6.19
N LYS A 92 9.78 19.60 -7.01
CA LYS A 92 11.02 19.07 -7.56
C LYS A 92 11.98 18.70 -6.42
N VAL A 93 12.34 17.43 -6.35
CA VAL A 93 13.38 16.94 -5.44
C VAL A 93 14.70 17.04 -6.19
N VAL A 94 15.56 17.98 -5.79
CA VAL A 94 16.95 18.06 -6.27
C VAL A 94 17.83 17.49 -5.18
N LYS A 95 18.77 16.63 -5.56
CA LYS A 95 19.74 15.99 -4.67
C LYS A 95 20.98 16.84 -4.51
#